data_AF-A0A426X1Q6-F1
#
_entry.id   AF-A0A426X1Q6-F1
#
_cell.length_a   1.000
_cell.length_b   1.000
_cell.length_c   1.000
_cell.angle_alpha   90.00
_cell.angle_beta   90.00
_cell.angle_gamma   90.00
#
_symmetry.space_group_name_H-M   'P 1'
#
loop_
_entity.id
_entity.type
_entity.pdbx_description
1 polymer ?
#
loop_
_entity_poly.entity_id
_entity_poly.type
_entity_poly.pdbx_seq_one_letter_code
_entity_poly.pdbx_strand_id
1 'polypeptide(L)' 'MGNLVLQKAEVSDPTQSRGKLAPNWEDSYRVVEVVREGTYTLATMEGRVIPRT' A
#
# COMPACT_ATOMS: atom_id res chain seq x y z
N MET A 1 10.01 14.63 -4.77
CA MET A 1 10.57 13.28 -4.60
C MET A 1 10.01 12.74 -3.29
N GLY A 2 9.14 11.73 -3.34
CA GLY A 2 8.50 11.13 -2.17
C GLY A 2 9.06 9.73 -1.90
N ASN A 3 8.96 9.27 -0.66
CA ASN A 3 9.41 7.93 -0.29
C ASN A 3 8.50 6.87 -0.91
N LEU A 4 9.13 5.85 -1.48
CA LEU A 4 8.43 4.68 -2.01
C LEU A 4 8.35 3.58 -0.96
N VAL A 5 7.16 3.03 -0.79
CA VAL A 5 6.88 1.98 0.20
C VAL A 5 6.05 0.87 -0.44
N LEU A 6 6.21 -0.35 0.07
CA LEU A 6 5.40 -1.49 -0.34
C LEU A 6 4.33 -1.73 0.72
N GLN A 7 3.08 -1.99 0.29
CA GLN A 7 2.02 -2.44 1.18
C GLN A 7 1.89 -3.96 1.09
N LYS A 8 1.67 -4.61 2.24
CA LYS A 8 1.38 -6.04 2.29
C LYS A 8 0.16 -6.37 1.44
N ALA A 9 0.25 -7.42 0.64
CA ALA A 9 -0.83 -7.85 -0.25
C ALA A 9 -2.12 -8.16 0.50
N GLU A 10 -2.05 -8.71 1.72
CA GLU A 10 -3.24 -9.01 2.55
C GLU A 10 -4.07 -7.77 2.91
N VAL A 11 -3.44 -6.58 2.98
CA VAL A 11 -4.15 -5.33 3.28
C VAL A 11 -4.87 -4.80 2.05
N SER A 12 -4.33 -5.05 0.87
CA SER A 12 -4.84 -4.53 -0.39
C SER A 12 -5.81 -5.51 -1.08
N ASP A 13 -5.57 -6.81 -0.94
CA ASP A 13 -6.45 -7.91 -1.33
C ASP A 13 -6.92 -8.70 -0.09
N PRO A 14 -7.94 -8.19 0.64
CA PRO A 14 -8.47 -8.87 1.81
C PRO A 14 -9.18 -10.18 1.47
N THR A 15 -9.49 -10.43 0.19
CA THR A 15 -10.07 -11.70 -0.25
C THR A 15 -9.06 -12.83 -0.31
N GLN A 16 -7.77 -12.52 -0.16
CA GLN A 16 -6.66 -13.47 -0.27
C GLN A 16 -6.80 -14.35 -1.52
N SER A 17 -7.25 -13.75 -2.61
CA SER A 17 -7.40 -14.40 -3.91
C SER A 17 -6.04 -14.86 -4.47
N ARG A 18 -4.96 -14.26 -3.97
CA ARG A 18 -3.57 -14.64 -4.19
C ARG A 18 -3.27 -16.04 -3.62
N GLY A 19 -2.92 -16.97 -4.52
CA GLY A 19 -2.51 -18.33 -4.15
C GLY A 19 -1.20 -18.39 -3.36
N LYS A 20 -0.88 -19.56 -2.80
CA LYS A 20 0.26 -19.80 -1.89
C LYS A 20 1.64 -19.33 -2.38
N LEU A 21 1.84 -19.21 -3.70
CA LEU A 21 3.09 -18.80 -4.32
C LEU A 21 3.05 -17.37 -4.89
N ALA A 22 1.98 -16.62 -4.63
CA ALA A 22 1.88 -15.24 -5.05
C ALA A 22 2.80 -14.34 -4.19
N PRO A 23 3.26 -13.20 -4.73
CA PRO A 23 4.02 -12.23 -3.95
C PRO A 23 3.24 -11.75 -2.72
N ASN A 24 3.92 -11.65 -1.58
CA ASN A 24 3.37 -11.10 -0.33
C ASN A 24 3.17 -9.58 -0.36
N TRP A 25 3.66 -8.91 -1.40
CA TRP A 25 3.62 -7.46 -1.60
C TRP A 25 2.85 -7.16 -2.87
N GLU A 26 1.92 -6.21 -2.80
CA GLU A 26 1.06 -5.95 -3.95
C GLU A 26 1.73 -5.11 -5.00
N ASP A 27 2.11 -3.89 -4.62
CA ASP A 27 2.66 -2.91 -5.52
C ASP A 27 3.31 -1.77 -4.74
N SER A 28 3.96 -0.88 -5.47
CA SER A 28 4.68 0.25 -4.93
C SER A 28 3.79 1.48 -4.74
N TYR A 29 3.80 2.05 -3.54
CA TYR A 29 3.01 3.21 -3.15
C TYR A 29 3.90 4.39 -2.76
N ARG A 30 3.35 5.59 -2.90
CA ARG A 30 3.99 6.83 -2.47
C ARG A 30 3.38 7.29 -1.17
N VAL A 31 4.23 7.64 -0.20
CA VAL A 31 3.76 8.33 1.00
C VAL A 31 3.40 9.75 0.63
N VAL A 32 2.14 10.15 0.83
CA VAL A 32 1.67 11.53 0.59
C VAL A 32 1.60 12.34 1.88
N GLU A 33 1.39 11.69 3.02
CA GLU A 33 1.31 12.34 4.33
C GLU A 33 1.71 11.36 5.44
N VAL A 34 2.38 11.89 6.47
CA VAL A 34 2.63 11.18 7.72
C VAL A 34 1.57 11.62 8.73
N VAL A 35 0.62 10.74 9.04
CA VAL A 35 -0.46 11.06 9.99
C VAL A 35 0.07 10.99 11.42
N ARG A 36 0.86 9.96 11.71
CA ARG A 36 1.58 9.74 12.98
C ARG A 36 2.71 8.75 12.74
N GLU A 37 3.63 8.63 13.69
CA GLU A 37 4.67 7.60 13.60
C GLU A 37 4.04 6.21 13.40
N GLY A 38 4.42 5.56 12.30
CA GLY A 38 3.88 4.26 11.89
C GLY A 38 2.53 4.28 11.19
N THR A 39 1.97 5.45 10.86
CA THR A 39 0.73 5.57 10.07
C THR A 39 0.90 6.61 8.98
N TYR A 40 0.76 6.15 7.74
CA TYR A 40 1.03 6.94 6.55
C TYR A 40 -0.19 6.92 5.64
N THR A 41 -0.49 8.07 5.06
CA THR A 41 -1.41 8.15 3.93
C THR A 41 -0.63 7.78 2.67
N LEU A 42 -1.15 6.80 1.93
CA LEU A 42 -0.53 6.27 0.73
C LEU A 42 -1.29 6.73 -0.51
N ALA A 43 -0.57 6.91 -1.61
CA ALA A 43 -1.13 7.06 -2.94
C ALA A 43 -0.54 6.04 -3.90
N THR A 44 -1.34 5.64 -4.89
CA THR A 44 -0.86 4.85 -6.02
C THR A 44 0.21 5.63 -6.79
N MET A 45 0.94 4.93 -7.67
CA MET A 45 1.90 5.59 -8.57
C MET A 45 1.25 6.64 -9.48
N GLU A 46 -0.04 6.51 -9.75
CA GLU A 46 -0.85 7.45 -10.52
C GLU A 46 -1.31 8.67 -9.70
N GLY A 47 -0.97 8.73 -8.41
CA GLY A 47 -1.33 9.84 -7.52
C GLY A 47 -2.70 9.72 -6.87
N ARG A 48 -3.38 8.57 -7.00
CA ARG A 48 -4.67 8.34 -6.34
C ARG A 48 -4.44 7.97 -4.88
N VAL A 49 -4.98 8.77 -3.96
CA VAL A 49 -4.92 8.47 -2.52
C VAL A 49 -5.74 7.23 -2.19
N ILE A 50 -5.16 6.33 -1.40
CA ILE A 50 -5.82 5.11 -0.95
C ILE A 50 -6.60 5.45 0.33
N PRO A 51 -7.92 5.23 0.34
CA PRO A 51 -8.72 5.46 1.53
C PRO A 51 -8.31 4.47 2.61
N ARG A 52 -8.33 4.94 3.85
CA ARG A 52 -8.13 4.08 5.02
C ARG A 52 -9.40 3.27 5.25
N THR A 53 -9.33 1.97 5.05
CA THR A 53 -10.35 0.99 5.46
C THR A 53 -10.03 0.43 6.84
#